data_AF-A0A223Q3G8-F1
#
_entry.id   AF-A0A223Q3G8-F1
#
_cell.length_a   1.000
_cell.length_b   1.000
_cell.length_c   1.000
_cell.angle_alpha   90.00
_cell.angle_beta   90.00
_cell.angle_gamma   90.00
#
_symmetry.space_group_name_H-M   'P 1'
#
loop_
_entity.id
_entity.type
_entity.pdbx_description
1 polymer ?
#
loop_
_entity_poly.entity_id
_entity_poly.type
_entity_poly.pdbx_seq_one_letter_code
_entity_poly.pdbx_strand_id
1 'polypeptide(L)'
;MSIEMLEAGPKGAKVLSVFDFDGTLTRHDSFVPFLRFAFGTREFTLRILKLVLPSLRYLSRGMSRDELKAQLVSTFLAGVEAKWVGQKAEDFCQSVWPKLMRPSGLRSVAAEMASGAEVTLCSASPVLVLRPFADRLGIKLIGTELEVVDGRLTGKISGNNCRCENKVLRLEAIYGPLTQYRLRAWGDTRGDHELLAAAQDAHWRHFHPVWRRSRPRFSKAGSPGSVPPRASHSKSEDQQGA
;
A
#
# COMPACT_ATOMS: atom_id res chain seq x y z
N MET A 1 -14.12 -29.77 -5.57
CA MET A 1 -12.99 -29.06 -4.94
C MET A 1 -13.46 -28.57 -3.57
N SER A 2 -12.82 -29.01 -2.48
CA SER A 2 -13.26 -28.69 -1.12
C SER A 2 -12.84 -27.27 -0.69
N ILE A 3 -13.62 -26.65 0.19
CA ILE A 3 -13.37 -25.30 0.75
C ILE A 3 -11.97 -25.21 1.38
N GLU A 4 -11.46 -26.31 1.94
CA GLU A 4 -10.09 -26.38 2.49
C GLU A 4 -8.98 -26.14 1.44
N MET A 5 -9.20 -26.49 0.16
CA MET A 5 -8.24 -26.23 -0.91
C MET A 5 -8.21 -24.74 -1.30
N LEU A 6 -9.31 -24.01 -1.11
CA LEU A 6 -9.39 -22.56 -1.36
C LEU A 6 -8.72 -21.76 -0.23
N GLU A 7 -8.69 -22.29 1.00
CA GLU A 7 -8.11 -21.60 2.16
C GLU A 7 -6.59 -21.81 2.34
N ALA A 8 -6.05 -22.96 1.91
CA ALA A 8 -4.64 -23.28 2.11
C ALA A 8 -3.71 -22.91 0.93
N GLY A 9 -4.28 -22.58 -0.24
CA GLY A 9 -3.55 -22.59 -1.51
C GLY A 9 -3.21 -24.02 -1.97
N PRO A 10 -2.67 -24.22 -3.17
CA PRO A 10 -2.26 -25.54 -3.64
C PRO A 10 -1.26 -26.18 -2.66
N LYS A 11 -1.42 -27.48 -2.32
CA LYS A 11 -0.42 -28.21 -1.52
C LYS A 11 0.93 -28.15 -2.24
N GLY A 12 1.95 -27.55 -1.61
CA GLY A 12 3.28 -27.34 -2.19
C GLY A 12 3.47 -26.00 -2.93
N ALA A 13 2.47 -25.10 -2.92
CA ALA A 13 2.60 -23.77 -3.50
C ALA A 13 3.70 -22.95 -2.80
N LYS A 14 4.45 -22.18 -3.60
CA LYS A 14 5.39 -21.19 -3.08
C LYS A 14 4.64 -20.15 -2.23
N VAL A 15 5.26 -19.69 -1.15
CA VAL A 15 4.72 -18.61 -0.32
C VAL A 15 5.20 -17.28 -0.88
N LEU A 16 4.27 -16.35 -1.10
CA LEU A 16 4.57 -14.97 -1.45
C LEU A 16 4.10 -14.07 -0.31
N SER A 17 5.04 -13.34 0.29
CA SER A 17 4.81 -12.48 1.44
C SER A 17 4.98 -11.02 1.03
N VAL A 18 3.88 -10.28 1.01
CA VAL A 18 3.80 -8.92 0.49
C VAL A 18 3.56 -7.92 1.61
N PHE A 19 4.49 -7.00 1.79
CA PHE A 19 4.40 -5.96 2.81
C PHE A 19 4.12 -4.60 2.17
N ASP A 20 3.09 -3.91 2.62
CA ASP A 20 3.04 -2.46 2.46
C ASP A 20 4.14 -1.77 3.29
N PHE A 21 4.55 -0.58 2.88
CA PHE A 21 5.62 0.16 3.52
C PHE A 21 5.10 1.20 4.52
N ASP A 22 4.39 2.20 4.02
CA ASP A 22 4.09 3.45 4.72
C ASP A 22 2.96 3.29 5.74
N GLY A 23 3.30 3.27 7.03
CA GLY A 23 2.33 3.01 8.10
C GLY A 23 2.26 1.54 8.49
N THR A 24 2.66 0.63 7.58
CA THR A 24 2.77 -0.82 7.82
C THR A 24 4.14 -1.21 8.38
N LEU A 25 5.21 -1.27 7.57
CA LEU A 25 6.56 -1.53 8.06
C LEU A 25 7.17 -0.31 8.75
N THR A 26 6.76 0.90 8.34
CA THR A 26 7.15 2.15 8.98
C THR A 26 6.08 2.62 9.98
N ARG A 27 6.46 3.53 10.88
CA ARG A 27 5.52 4.15 11.82
C ARG A 27 4.59 5.17 11.15
N HIS A 28 5.08 5.83 10.10
CA HIS A 28 4.44 6.95 9.41
C HIS A 28 4.79 6.93 7.91
N ASP A 29 4.10 7.74 7.12
CA ASP A 29 4.45 8.00 5.71
C ASP A 29 5.93 8.42 5.56
N SER A 30 6.58 7.93 4.50
CA SER A 30 7.97 8.22 4.18
C SER A 30 8.12 9.30 3.11
N PHE A 31 7.15 9.48 2.21
CA PHE A 31 7.32 10.32 1.04
C PHE A 31 7.30 11.81 1.36
N VAL A 32 6.33 12.31 2.14
CA VAL A 32 6.29 13.74 2.49
C VAL A 32 7.50 14.13 3.36
N PRO A 33 7.89 13.33 4.39
CA PRO A 33 9.13 13.58 5.11
C PRO A 33 10.39 13.53 4.24
N PHE A 34 10.44 12.63 3.26
CA PHE A 34 11.52 12.59 2.27
C PHE A 34 11.60 13.89 1.46
N LEU A 35 10.49 14.41 0.94
CA LEU A 35 10.47 15.68 0.22
C LEU A 35 11.00 16.83 1.09
N ARG A 36 10.59 16.89 2.36
CA ARG A 36 11.11 17.89 3.30
C ARG A 36 12.61 17.73 3.57
N PHE A 37 13.09 16.49 3.67
CA PHE A 37 14.51 16.19 3.85
C PHE A 37 15.35 16.57 2.63
N ALA A 38 14.91 16.16 1.43
CA ALA A 38 15.66 16.34 0.19
C ALA A 38 15.81 17.81 -0.23
N PHE A 39 14.73 18.60 -0.11
CA PHE A 39 14.71 20.01 -0.52
C PHE A 39 14.97 20.99 0.64
N GLY A 40 14.93 20.52 1.87
CA GLY A 40 15.02 21.35 3.07
C GLY A 40 13.72 22.06 3.42
N THR A 41 13.59 22.48 4.69
CA THR A 41 12.34 23.02 5.24
C THR A 41 11.84 24.27 4.52
N ARG A 42 12.73 25.20 4.15
CA ARG A 42 12.34 26.46 3.49
C ARG A 42 11.70 26.21 2.12
N GLU A 43 12.39 25.47 1.26
CA GLU A 43 11.90 25.17 -0.09
C GLU A 43 10.66 24.29 -0.05
N PHE A 44 10.62 23.31 0.86
CA PHE A 44 9.44 22.49 1.09
C PHE A 44 8.21 23.35 1.44
N THR A 45 8.33 24.26 2.41
CA THR A 45 7.22 25.13 2.80
C THR A 45 6.76 26.01 1.64
N LEU A 46 7.69 26.62 0.89
CA LEU A 46 7.35 27.45 -0.27
C LEU A 46 6.58 26.65 -1.34
N ARG A 47 7.01 25.41 -1.63
CA ARG A 47 6.33 24.53 -2.61
C ARG A 47 4.96 24.06 -2.13
N ILE A 48 4.82 23.71 -0.85
CA ILE A 48 3.52 23.36 -0.27
C ILE A 48 2.56 24.56 -0.31
N LEU A 49 3.02 25.77 -0.02
CA LEU A 49 2.18 26.96 -0.12
C LEU A 49 1.70 27.19 -1.56
N LYS A 50 2.57 27.02 -2.56
CA LYS A 50 2.19 27.08 -3.99
C LYS A 50 1.16 26.03 -4.39
N LEU A 51 1.18 24.85 -3.75
CA LEU A 51 0.21 23.78 -3.99
C LEU A 51 -1.15 24.07 -3.33
N VAL A 52 -1.13 24.54 -2.07
CA VAL A 52 -2.34 24.71 -1.25
C VAL A 52 -3.11 25.98 -1.60
N LEU A 53 -2.43 27.10 -1.87
CA LEU A 53 -3.07 28.40 -2.10
C LEU A 53 -4.05 28.41 -3.28
N PRO A 54 -3.75 27.83 -4.46
CA PRO A 54 -4.72 27.70 -5.54
C PRO A 54 -5.83 26.70 -5.20
N SER A 55 -5.50 25.60 -4.50
CA SER A 55 -6.44 24.53 -4.15
C SER A 55 -7.51 24.96 -3.15
N LEU A 56 -7.20 25.92 -2.27
CA LEU A 56 -8.18 26.54 -1.36
C LEU A 56 -9.33 27.25 -2.11
N ARG A 57 -9.08 27.75 -3.32
CA ARG A 57 -10.15 28.35 -4.17
C ARG A 57 -11.09 27.29 -4.77
N TYR A 58 -10.66 26.02 -4.79
CA TYR A 58 -11.39 24.88 -5.36
C TYR A 58 -11.81 23.85 -4.31
N LEU A 59 -11.75 24.21 -3.02
CA LEU A 59 -11.97 23.30 -1.89
C LEU A 59 -13.36 22.63 -1.87
N SER A 60 -14.29 23.09 -2.72
CA SER A 60 -15.60 22.49 -2.91
C SER A 60 -15.60 21.14 -3.65
N ARG A 61 -14.48 20.70 -4.28
CA ARG A 61 -14.49 19.51 -5.16
C ARG A 61 -13.89 18.22 -4.59
N GLY A 62 -13.27 18.25 -3.41
CA GLY A 62 -12.73 17.04 -2.76
C GLY A 62 -11.66 16.31 -3.57
N MET A 63 -10.38 16.63 -3.35
CA MET A 63 -9.27 15.99 -4.06
C MET A 63 -9.04 14.55 -3.59
N SER A 64 -8.85 13.62 -4.53
CA SER A 64 -8.46 12.25 -4.25
C SER A 64 -7.01 12.15 -3.77
N ARG A 65 -6.66 11.05 -3.09
CA ARG A 65 -5.28 10.80 -2.65
C ARG A 65 -4.30 10.62 -3.82
N ASP A 66 -4.78 10.10 -4.94
CA ASP A 66 -3.94 9.86 -6.11
C ASP A 66 -3.65 11.17 -6.84
N GLU A 67 -4.63 12.08 -6.94
CA GLU A 67 -4.40 13.46 -7.42
C GLU A 67 -3.41 14.20 -6.53
N LEU A 68 -3.57 14.12 -5.20
CA LEU A 68 -2.63 14.75 -4.26
C LEU A 68 -1.20 14.19 -4.43
N LYS A 69 -1.06 12.88 -4.62
CA LYS A 69 0.25 12.25 -4.89
C LYS A 69 0.84 12.77 -6.21
N ALA A 70 0.05 12.81 -7.29
CA ALA A 70 0.48 13.32 -8.59
C ALA A 70 0.90 14.80 -8.51
N GLN A 71 0.15 15.64 -7.79
CA GLN A 71 0.52 17.03 -7.61
C GLN A 71 1.79 17.20 -6.77
N LEU A 72 1.99 16.39 -5.73
CA LEU A 72 3.24 16.40 -4.96
C LEU A 72 4.44 16.02 -5.84
N VAL A 73 4.30 14.95 -6.63
CA VAL A 73 5.33 14.51 -7.58
C VAL A 73 5.64 15.63 -8.58
N SER A 74 4.62 16.21 -9.21
CA SER A 74 4.79 17.31 -10.17
C SER A 74 5.46 18.53 -9.52
N THR A 75 4.96 18.99 -8.38
CA THR A 75 5.44 20.20 -7.70
C THR A 75 6.89 20.06 -7.21
N PHE A 76 7.27 18.87 -6.74
CA PHE A 76 8.58 18.68 -6.12
C PHE A 76 9.63 18.11 -7.06
N LEU A 77 9.25 17.22 -7.97
CA LEU A 77 10.19 16.40 -8.71
C LEU A 77 10.31 16.79 -10.18
N ALA A 78 9.41 17.60 -10.74
CA ALA A 78 9.54 18.05 -12.13
C ALA A 78 10.88 18.77 -12.36
N GLY A 79 11.62 18.34 -13.39
CA GLY A 79 12.92 18.87 -13.78
C GLY A 79 14.09 18.42 -12.91
N VAL A 80 13.84 17.69 -11.83
CA VAL A 80 14.89 17.24 -10.89
C VAL A 80 15.60 16.02 -11.45
N GLU A 81 16.93 15.98 -11.31
CA GLU A 81 17.74 14.86 -11.77
C GLU A 81 17.41 13.58 -10.96
N ALA A 82 17.09 12.49 -11.64
CA ALA A 82 16.72 11.23 -10.99
C ALA A 82 17.85 10.68 -10.12
N LYS A 83 19.10 10.83 -10.56
CA LYS A 83 20.30 10.45 -9.80
C LYS A 83 20.43 11.22 -8.49
N TRP A 84 20.17 12.53 -8.51
CA TRP A 84 20.18 13.34 -7.29
C TRP A 84 19.10 12.90 -6.30
N VAL A 85 17.89 12.61 -6.80
CA VAL A 85 16.80 12.08 -5.94
C VAL A 85 17.17 10.73 -5.36
N GLY A 86 17.79 9.84 -6.14
CA GLY A 86 18.31 8.56 -5.67
C GLY A 86 19.33 8.72 -4.53
N GLN A 87 20.31 9.60 -4.70
CA GLN A 87 21.28 9.89 -3.64
C GLN A 87 20.61 10.42 -2.37
N LYS A 88 19.64 11.34 -2.51
CA LYS A 88 18.87 11.84 -1.37
C LYS A 88 18.05 10.75 -0.70
N ALA A 89 17.57 9.75 -1.44
CA ALA A 89 16.84 8.63 -0.88
C ALA A 89 17.75 7.72 -0.04
N GLU A 90 19.01 7.51 -0.48
CA GLU A 90 20.02 6.79 0.30
C GLU A 90 20.34 7.51 1.61
N ASP A 91 20.65 8.81 1.54
CA ASP A 91 20.92 9.66 2.71
C ASP A 91 19.73 9.65 3.68
N PHE A 92 18.51 9.76 3.12
CA PHE A 92 17.28 9.72 3.89
C PHE A 92 17.13 8.37 4.59
N CYS A 93 17.25 7.25 3.87
CA CYS A 93 17.15 5.90 4.43
C CYS A 93 18.12 5.72 5.61
N GLN A 94 19.39 6.09 5.44
CA GLN A 94 20.39 5.97 6.50
C GLN A 94 20.00 6.78 7.75
N SER A 95 19.57 8.03 7.56
CA SER A 95 19.25 8.94 8.67
C SER A 95 17.97 8.57 9.44
N VAL A 96 16.92 8.08 8.74
CA VAL A 96 15.62 7.84 9.37
C VAL A 96 15.37 6.40 9.77
N TRP A 97 16.11 5.42 9.22
CA TRP A 97 15.90 3.99 9.48
C TRP A 97 15.57 3.62 10.93
N PRO A 98 16.40 3.97 11.94
CA PRO A 98 16.17 3.52 13.32
C PRO A 98 14.88 4.09 13.94
N LYS A 99 14.41 5.26 13.45
CA LYS A 99 13.23 5.95 13.97
C LYS A 99 11.97 5.60 13.18
N LEU A 100 12.11 5.42 11.86
CA LEU A 100 11.00 5.22 10.93
C LEU A 100 10.51 3.78 10.95
N MET A 101 11.41 2.80 10.96
CA MET A 101 11.05 1.38 10.86
C MET A 101 10.45 0.85 12.17
N ARG A 102 9.47 -0.06 12.06
CA ARG A 102 8.94 -0.80 13.20
C ARG A 102 9.79 -2.04 13.46
N PRO A 103 10.35 -2.22 14.68
CA PRO A 103 11.13 -3.41 14.99
C PRO A 103 10.39 -4.74 14.79
N SER A 104 9.08 -4.77 15.07
CA SER A 104 8.23 -5.94 14.81
C SER A 104 8.07 -6.25 13.33
N GLY A 105 7.94 -5.22 12.48
CA GLY A 105 7.87 -5.38 11.03
C GLY A 105 9.18 -5.95 10.47
N LEU A 106 10.32 -5.42 10.92
CA LEU A 106 11.64 -5.94 10.52
C LEU A 106 11.82 -7.42 10.88
N ARG A 107 11.43 -7.83 12.09
CA ARG A 107 11.46 -9.23 12.50
C ARG A 107 10.52 -10.11 11.65
N SER A 108 9.35 -9.60 11.28
CA SER A 108 8.40 -10.32 10.42
C SER A 108 8.98 -10.54 9.02
N VAL A 109 9.62 -9.53 8.43
CA VAL A 109 10.29 -9.66 7.13
C VAL A 109 11.38 -10.72 7.21
N ALA A 110 12.24 -10.66 8.23
CA ALA A 110 13.30 -11.65 8.43
C ALA A 110 12.75 -13.07 8.63
N ALA A 111 11.66 -13.23 9.39
CA ALA A 111 11.02 -14.53 9.60
C ALA A 111 10.43 -15.10 8.29
N GLU A 112 9.78 -14.26 7.47
CA GLU A 112 9.26 -14.69 6.17
C GLU A 112 10.40 -15.12 5.23
N MET A 113 11.49 -14.37 5.18
CA MET A 113 12.68 -14.77 4.39
C MET A 113 13.27 -16.08 4.89
N ALA A 114 13.40 -16.27 6.21
CA ALA A 114 13.92 -17.50 6.81
C ALA A 114 13.00 -18.71 6.58
N SER A 115 11.69 -18.49 6.36
CA SER A 115 10.74 -19.55 6.00
C SER A 115 10.87 -20.04 4.55
N GLY A 116 11.72 -19.38 3.73
CA GLY A 116 11.84 -19.66 2.30
C GLY A 116 10.77 -19.00 1.43
N ALA A 117 10.00 -18.05 1.98
CA ALA A 117 9.01 -17.30 1.22
C ALA A 117 9.68 -16.30 0.25
N GLU A 118 9.04 -16.05 -0.89
CA GLU A 118 9.36 -14.88 -1.71
C GLU A 118 8.82 -13.65 -1.01
N VAL A 119 9.69 -12.70 -0.66
CA VAL A 119 9.30 -11.49 0.09
C VAL A 119 9.38 -10.25 -0.79
N THR A 120 8.31 -9.45 -0.79
CA THR A 120 8.18 -8.25 -1.64
C THR A 120 7.60 -7.07 -0.87
N LEU A 121 8.21 -5.91 -1.03
CA LEU A 121 7.61 -4.64 -0.65
C LEU A 121 6.69 -4.16 -1.77
N CYS A 122 5.43 -3.85 -1.46
CA CYS A 122 4.44 -3.33 -2.42
C CYS A 122 3.79 -2.05 -1.89
N SER A 123 4.17 -0.89 -2.43
CA SER A 123 3.82 0.43 -1.85
C SER A 123 3.39 1.47 -2.89
N ALA A 124 2.51 2.39 -2.51
CA ALA A 124 2.12 3.55 -3.31
C ALA A 124 3.22 4.64 -3.37
N SER A 125 4.28 4.52 -2.58
CA SER A 125 5.39 5.46 -2.62
C SER A 125 6.35 5.20 -3.76
N PRO A 126 7.06 6.24 -4.26
CA PRO A 126 7.88 6.08 -5.45
C PRO A 126 9.02 5.08 -5.25
N VAL A 127 9.21 4.21 -6.24
CA VAL A 127 10.25 3.16 -6.24
C VAL A 127 11.63 3.78 -6.04
N LEU A 128 11.90 4.93 -6.67
CA LEU A 128 13.16 5.66 -6.54
C LEU A 128 13.49 6.05 -5.08
N VAL A 129 12.46 6.32 -4.26
CA VAL A 129 12.63 6.69 -2.84
C VAL A 129 12.74 5.44 -1.95
N LEU A 130 12.02 4.36 -2.30
CA LEU A 130 11.98 3.15 -1.48
C LEU A 130 13.10 2.14 -1.76
N ARG A 131 13.77 2.26 -2.92
CA ARG A 131 14.83 1.31 -3.32
C ARG A 131 15.91 1.11 -2.24
N PRO A 132 16.47 2.16 -1.60
CA PRO A 132 17.44 1.96 -0.53
C PRO A 132 16.90 1.22 0.70
N PHE A 133 15.58 1.29 0.97
CA PHE A 133 14.97 0.54 2.06
C PHE A 133 14.79 -0.94 1.69
N ALA A 134 14.34 -1.22 0.47
CA ALA A 134 14.18 -2.58 -0.03
C ALA A 134 15.53 -3.31 -0.15
N ASP A 135 16.55 -2.62 -0.67
CA ASP A 135 17.91 -3.16 -0.79
C ASP A 135 18.49 -3.49 0.59
N ARG A 136 18.30 -2.60 1.57
CA ARG A 136 18.72 -2.84 2.96
C ARG A 136 17.97 -3.98 3.65
N LEU A 137 16.72 -4.22 3.26
CA LEU A 137 15.93 -5.37 3.73
C LEU A 137 16.29 -6.66 3.00
N GLY A 138 16.94 -6.59 1.83
CA GLY A 138 17.23 -7.74 0.97
C GLY A 138 15.98 -8.32 0.31
N ILE A 139 14.97 -7.50 0.01
CA ILE A 139 13.68 -7.94 -0.56
C ILE A 139 13.36 -7.22 -1.87
N LYS A 140 12.48 -7.80 -2.68
CA LYS A 140 12.02 -7.18 -3.93
C LYS A 140 11.16 -5.95 -3.65
N LEU A 141 11.10 -5.04 -4.62
CA LEU A 141 10.32 -3.81 -4.53
C LEU A 141 9.38 -3.65 -5.73
N ILE A 142 8.12 -3.39 -5.42
CA ILE A 142 7.09 -2.96 -6.35
C ILE A 142 6.50 -1.66 -5.79
N GLY A 143 6.46 -0.62 -6.60
CA GLY A 143 5.82 0.62 -6.17
C GLY A 143 5.47 1.55 -7.32
N THR A 144 5.23 2.81 -7.00
CA THR A 144 4.87 3.81 -8.01
C THR A 144 6.10 4.20 -8.81
N GLU A 145 6.04 4.00 -10.12
CA GLU A 145 7.10 4.38 -11.04
C GLU A 145 6.96 5.85 -11.43
N LEU A 146 8.08 6.56 -11.55
CA LEU A 146 8.10 7.96 -11.99
C LEU A 146 8.67 8.02 -13.40
N GLU A 147 8.12 8.89 -14.24
CA GLU A 147 8.61 9.08 -15.60
C GLU A 147 9.92 9.90 -15.58
N VAL A 148 10.92 9.38 -16.29
CA VAL A 148 12.25 9.99 -16.43
C VAL A 148 12.56 10.14 -17.92
N VAL A 149 12.94 11.35 -18.33
CA VAL A 149 13.38 11.69 -19.68
C VAL A 149 14.71 12.42 -19.56
N ASP A 150 15.72 11.99 -20.32
CA ASP A 150 17.08 12.55 -20.31
C ASP A 150 17.68 12.67 -18.89
N GLY A 151 17.46 11.65 -18.06
CA GLY A 151 17.96 11.58 -16.68
C GLY A 151 17.22 12.48 -15.68
N ARG A 152 16.15 13.18 -16.09
CA ARG A 152 15.36 14.08 -15.24
C ARG A 152 13.92 13.58 -15.08
N LEU A 153 13.38 13.75 -13.89
CA LEU A 153 12.00 13.44 -13.57
C LEU A 153 11.08 14.45 -14.26
N THR A 154 10.06 13.97 -14.98
CA THR A 154 9.11 14.85 -15.67
C THR A 154 8.06 15.44 -14.73
N GLY A 155 7.98 14.92 -13.50
CA GLY A 155 6.91 15.23 -12.55
C GLY A 155 5.64 14.41 -12.76
N LYS A 156 5.66 13.38 -13.62
CA LYS A 156 4.55 12.47 -13.86
C LYS A 156 4.82 11.08 -13.28
N ILE A 157 3.73 10.39 -12.93
CA ILE A 157 3.75 8.96 -12.60
C ILE A 157 3.75 8.19 -13.92
N SER A 158 4.61 7.18 -14.03
CA SER A 158 4.61 6.24 -15.14
C SER A 158 3.57 5.14 -14.88
N GLY A 159 2.53 5.11 -15.72
CA GLY A 159 1.34 4.28 -15.52
C GLY A 159 0.49 4.76 -14.34
N ASN A 160 0.07 3.83 -13.48
CA ASN A 160 -0.82 4.11 -12.35
C ASN A 160 -0.10 4.13 -11.00
N ASN A 161 -0.64 4.88 -10.04
CA ASN A 161 -0.22 4.80 -8.64
C ASN A 161 -0.37 3.36 -8.11
N CYS A 162 0.64 2.83 -7.41
CA CYS A 162 0.63 1.45 -6.85
C CYS A 162 -0.24 1.38 -5.59
N ARG A 163 -1.56 1.49 -5.78
CA ARG A 163 -2.56 1.61 -4.73
C ARG A 163 -3.86 0.93 -5.12
N CYS A 164 -4.58 0.41 -4.13
CA CYS A 164 -5.81 -0.34 -4.31
C CYS A 164 -5.59 -1.53 -5.28
N GLU A 165 -6.45 -1.72 -6.27
CA GLU A 165 -6.32 -2.75 -7.31
C GLU A 165 -4.96 -2.78 -8.01
N ASN A 166 -4.31 -1.62 -8.20
CA ASN A 166 -3.02 -1.55 -8.89
C ASN A 166 -1.90 -2.25 -8.11
N LYS A 167 -2.05 -2.47 -6.80
CA LYS A 167 -1.11 -3.32 -6.04
C LYS A 167 -1.18 -4.76 -6.52
N VAL A 168 -2.39 -5.29 -6.70
CA VAL A 168 -2.63 -6.66 -7.18
C VAL A 168 -2.17 -6.80 -8.63
N LEU A 169 -2.57 -5.89 -9.51
CA LEU A 169 -2.19 -5.92 -10.93
C LEU A 169 -0.66 -5.87 -11.12
N ARG A 170 0.05 -5.04 -10.35
CA ARG A 170 1.52 -4.95 -10.42
C ARG A 170 2.21 -6.20 -9.87
N LEU A 171 1.65 -6.84 -8.84
CA LEU A 171 2.15 -8.13 -8.37
C LEU A 171 1.95 -9.21 -9.44
N GLU A 172 0.77 -9.29 -10.05
CA GLU A 172 0.46 -10.27 -11.10
C GLU A 172 1.33 -10.07 -12.35
N ALA A 173 1.67 -8.83 -12.70
CA ALA A 173 2.57 -8.55 -13.80
C ALA A 173 4.00 -9.12 -13.59
N ILE A 174 4.41 -9.32 -12.34
CA ILE A 174 5.76 -9.82 -11.99
C ILE A 174 5.75 -11.31 -11.69
N TYR A 175 4.73 -11.77 -10.96
CA TYR A 175 4.66 -13.14 -10.44
C TYR A 175 3.74 -14.05 -11.25
N GLY A 176 2.97 -13.50 -12.19
CA GLY A 176 1.84 -14.20 -12.80
C GLY A 176 0.63 -14.27 -11.85
N PRO A 177 -0.38 -15.09 -12.16
CA PRO A 177 -1.59 -15.20 -11.34
C PRO A 177 -1.27 -15.49 -9.87
N LEU A 178 -1.77 -14.67 -8.93
CA LEU A 178 -1.43 -14.84 -7.50
C LEU A 178 -2.03 -16.12 -6.89
N THR A 179 -2.99 -16.74 -7.57
CA THR A 179 -3.62 -18.01 -7.18
C THR A 179 -2.65 -19.20 -7.16
N GLN A 180 -1.49 -19.09 -7.82
CA GLN A 180 -0.44 -20.12 -7.76
C GLN A 180 0.39 -20.05 -6.46
N TYR A 181 0.24 -18.97 -5.68
CA TYR A 181 0.95 -18.74 -4.43
C TYR A 181 0.04 -18.90 -3.22
N ARG A 182 0.63 -19.25 -2.09
CA ARG A 182 0.03 -18.94 -0.79
C ARG A 182 0.42 -17.51 -0.43
N LEU A 183 -0.49 -16.58 -0.64
CA LEU A 183 -0.27 -15.15 -0.44
C LEU A 183 -0.49 -14.76 1.03
N ARG A 184 0.55 -14.17 1.63
CA ARG A 184 0.48 -13.46 2.91
C ARG A 184 0.63 -11.97 2.64
N ALA A 185 -0.20 -11.13 3.24
CA ALA A 185 -0.17 -9.70 2.99
C ALA A 185 -0.31 -8.86 4.26
N TRP A 186 0.47 -7.78 4.36
CA TRP A 186 0.41 -6.81 5.45
C TRP A 186 0.08 -5.41 4.90
N GLY A 187 -0.87 -4.73 5.53
CA GLY A 187 -1.31 -3.39 5.15
C GLY A 187 -2.03 -2.66 6.29
N ASP A 188 -2.20 -1.34 6.18
CA ASP A 188 -2.80 -0.52 7.24
C ASP A 188 -3.83 0.52 6.78
N THR A 189 -4.00 0.69 5.46
CA THR A 189 -4.87 1.72 4.88
C THR A 189 -5.86 1.17 3.86
N ARG A 190 -6.80 2.04 3.43
CA ARG A 190 -7.69 1.76 2.30
C ARG A 190 -6.97 1.30 1.03
N GLY A 191 -5.75 1.78 0.79
CA GLY A 191 -4.99 1.41 -0.38
C GLY A 191 -4.55 -0.05 -0.43
N ASP A 192 -4.73 -0.79 0.66
CA ASP A 192 -4.28 -2.19 0.80
C ASP A 192 -5.44 -3.19 0.81
N HIS A 193 -6.68 -2.72 0.73
CA HIS A 193 -7.86 -3.57 0.91
C HIS A 193 -7.92 -4.70 -0.13
N GLU A 194 -7.64 -4.38 -1.39
CA GLU A 194 -7.65 -5.33 -2.50
C GLU A 194 -6.51 -6.35 -2.38
N LEU A 195 -5.32 -5.90 -1.99
CA LEU A 195 -4.18 -6.78 -1.68
C LEU A 195 -4.52 -7.74 -0.53
N LEU A 196 -5.09 -7.23 0.56
CA LEU A 196 -5.47 -8.03 1.71
C LEU A 196 -6.64 -8.97 1.41
N ALA A 197 -7.57 -8.56 0.54
CA ALA A 197 -8.67 -9.41 0.10
C ALA A 197 -8.22 -10.57 -0.80
N ALA A 198 -7.14 -10.38 -1.57
CA ALA A 198 -6.53 -11.41 -2.40
C ALA A 198 -5.69 -12.44 -1.60
N ALA A 199 -5.26 -12.08 -0.37
CA ALA A 199 -4.40 -12.93 0.45
C ALA A 199 -5.18 -13.97 1.26
N GLN A 200 -4.64 -15.19 1.34
CA GLN A 200 -5.17 -16.23 2.25
C GLN A 200 -4.84 -15.89 3.71
N ASP A 201 -3.68 -15.28 3.95
CA ASP A 201 -3.25 -14.82 5.26
C ASP A 201 -3.08 -13.29 5.28
N ALA A 202 -4.15 -12.60 5.64
CA ALA A 202 -4.24 -11.14 5.59
C ALA A 202 -4.02 -10.51 6.98
N HIS A 203 -3.04 -9.62 7.06
CA HIS A 203 -2.55 -9.00 8.30
C HIS A 203 -2.83 -7.49 8.32
N TRP A 204 -4.06 -7.12 8.68
CA TRP A 204 -4.44 -5.71 8.82
C TRP A 204 -3.85 -5.08 10.09
N ARG A 205 -3.10 -3.99 9.92
CA ARG A 205 -2.52 -3.19 11.02
C ARG A 205 -1.77 -4.04 12.05
N HIS A 206 -1.20 -5.15 11.62
CA HIS A 206 -0.64 -6.16 12.50
C HIS A 206 0.46 -5.59 13.42
N PHE A 207 1.25 -4.65 12.92
CA PHE A 207 2.33 -3.99 13.66
C PHE A 207 1.90 -2.74 14.44
N HIS A 208 0.61 -2.41 14.45
CA HIS A 208 0.06 -1.30 15.23
C HIS A 208 -0.27 -1.73 16.66
N PRO A 209 -0.40 -0.79 17.61
CA PRO A 209 -0.95 -1.06 18.94
C PRO A 209 -2.34 -1.71 18.86
N VAL A 210 -2.68 -2.54 19.84
CA VAL A 210 -3.92 -3.36 19.85
C VAL A 210 -5.18 -2.53 19.59
N TRP A 211 -5.28 -1.35 20.18
CA TRP A 211 -6.41 -0.42 20.02
C TRP A 211 -6.62 0.11 18.59
N ARG A 212 -5.63 -0.04 17.69
CA ARG A 212 -5.74 0.30 16.27
C ARG A 212 -5.94 -0.90 15.35
N ARG A 213 -5.91 -2.13 15.87
CA ARG A 213 -6.02 -3.39 15.11
C ARG A 213 -7.46 -3.81 14.76
N SER A 214 -8.42 -2.88 14.81
CA SER A 214 -9.82 -3.16 14.50
C SER A 214 -9.92 -3.91 13.17
N ARG A 215 -10.64 -5.04 13.15
CA ARG A 215 -10.82 -5.82 11.92
C ARG A 215 -11.47 -4.95 10.86
N PRO A 216 -10.87 -4.85 9.67
CA PRO A 216 -11.48 -4.09 8.61
C PRO A 216 -12.57 -4.94 7.91
N ARG A 217 -13.52 -4.27 7.27
CA ARG A 217 -14.53 -4.93 6.44
C ARG A 217 -14.05 -4.93 4.99
N PHE A 218 -13.39 -6.00 4.56
CA PHE A 218 -13.12 -6.25 3.13
C PHE A 218 -13.94 -7.46 2.69
N SER A 219 -14.65 -7.33 1.58
CA SER A 219 -15.31 -8.45 0.92
C SER A 219 -14.24 -9.33 0.28
N LYS A 220 -14.06 -10.56 0.77
CA LYS A 220 -13.22 -11.55 0.07
C LYS A 220 -13.81 -11.75 -1.33
N ALA A 221 -12.99 -11.65 -2.36
CA ALA A 221 -13.40 -12.02 -3.71
C ALA A 221 -13.72 -13.53 -3.70
N GLY A 222 -15.00 -13.89 -3.83
CA GLY A 222 -15.44 -15.29 -3.96
C GLY A 222 -16.37 -15.84 -2.87
N SER A 223 -16.86 -15.07 -1.90
CA SER A 223 -17.92 -15.57 -0.99
C SER A 223 -19.31 -15.37 -1.61
N PRO A 224 -20.10 -16.42 -1.87
CA PRO A 224 -21.50 -16.25 -2.28
C PRO A 224 -22.25 -15.55 -1.14
N GLY A 225 -22.97 -14.49 -1.49
CA GLY A 225 -23.58 -13.57 -0.54
C GLY A 225 -24.41 -14.29 0.51
N SER A 226 -24.09 -14.06 1.78
CA SER A 226 -25.01 -14.32 2.88
C SER A 226 -26.17 -13.33 2.77
N VAL A 227 -27.27 -13.80 2.17
CA VAL A 227 -28.58 -13.15 2.27
C VAL A 227 -28.90 -13.01 3.76
N PRO A 228 -29.23 -11.81 4.28
CA PRO A 228 -29.64 -11.68 5.68
C PRO A 228 -30.95 -12.46 5.89
N PRO A 229 -31.15 -13.11 7.05
CA PRO A 229 -32.39 -13.82 7.31
C PRO A 229 -33.55 -12.82 7.27
N ARG A 230 -34.52 -13.10 6.39
CA ARG A 230 -35.78 -12.37 6.29
C ARG A 230 -36.46 -12.49 7.66
N ALA A 231 -36.63 -11.38 8.36
CA ALA A 231 -37.42 -11.34 9.58
C ALA A 231 -38.85 -11.78 9.25
N SER A 232 -39.27 -12.90 9.83
CA SER A 232 -40.65 -13.36 9.81
C SER A 232 -41.48 -12.41 10.66
N HIS A 233 -42.16 -11.45 10.03
CA HIS A 233 -43.30 -10.79 10.65
C HIS A 233 -44.51 -11.71 10.53
N SER A 234 -44.84 -12.38 11.62
CA SER A 234 -46.18 -12.91 11.88
C SER A 234 -47.14 -11.72 11.98
N LYS A 235 -47.91 -11.48 10.92
CA LYS A 235 -49.21 -10.82 11.03
C LYS A 235 -50.26 -11.91 11.10
N SER A 236 -50.75 -12.19 12.30
CA SER A 236 -52.09 -12.73 12.52
C SER A 236 -53.05 -11.56 12.42
N GLU A 237 -53.74 -11.44 11.28
CA GLU A 237 -54.97 -10.66 11.16
C GLU A 237 -56.13 -11.65 11.08
N ASP A 238 -57.06 -11.48 12.03
CA ASP A 238 -58.38 -12.07 12.08
C ASP A 238 -59.20 -11.74 10.83
N GLN A 239 -59.93 -12.74 10.32
CA GLN A 239 -61.23 -12.62 9.64
C GLN A 239 -61.88 -14.02 9.71
N GLN A 240 -62.82 -14.24 10.63
CA GLN A 240 -64.28 -14.03 10.52
C GLN A 240 -65.05 -15.28 10.10
N GLY A 241 -66.03 -15.66 10.95
CA GLY A 241 -67.31 -16.17 10.48
C GLY A 241 -67.65 -17.63 10.80
N ALA A 242 -68.26 -17.87 11.97
CA ALA A 242 -69.57 -18.52 12.15
C ALA A 242 -69.83 -18.76 13.64
#